data_AF-A0A0M6YLP9-F1
#
_entry.id   AF-A0A0M6YLP9-F1
#
_cell.length_a   1.000
_cell.length_b   1.000
_cell.length_c   1.000
_cell.angle_alpha   90.00
_cell.angle_beta   90.00
_cell.angle_gamma   90.00
#
_symmetry.space_group_name_H-M   'P 1'
#
loop_
_entity.id
_entity.type
_entity.pdbx_description
1 polymer ?
#
loop_
_entity_poly.entity_id
_entity_poly.type
_entity_poly.pdbx_seq_one_letter_code
_entity_poly.pdbx_strand_id
1 'polypeptide(L)'
;METLFWLEDSFIGTTVSGTLWGYPIVLSLHAIGMATMVGIALMLTIRVLGFAPAIPVTAMAPYWRVALGGFLLNLLSGAALFLGGASMLFFNWAFRIKLALVAVGLLLTWYLVRICIARMDEVSPVHRSLAGLAMATWIAAIISGRLIGYMS
;
A
#
# COMPACT_ATOMS: atom_id res chain seq x y z
N MET A 1 -10.90 19.24 -15.20
CA MET A 1 -11.63 19.90 -14.11
C MET A 1 -13.04 19.36 -14.04
N GLU A 2 -13.83 19.45 -15.12
CA GLU A 2 -15.22 18.97 -15.18
C GLU A 2 -15.40 17.48 -14.79
N THR A 3 -14.47 16.61 -15.21
CA THR A 3 -14.45 15.19 -14.83
C THR A 3 -14.15 14.93 -13.35
N LEU A 4 -13.41 15.81 -12.67
CA LEU A 4 -13.08 15.66 -11.24
C LEU A 4 -14.27 16.06 -10.37
N PHE A 5 -14.99 17.12 -10.75
CA PHE A 5 -16.22 17.53 -10.08
C PHE A 5 -17.33 16.48 -10.24
N TRP A 6 -17.44 15.85 -11.42
CA TRP A 6 -18.38 14.75 -11.62
C TRP A 6 -18.11 13.54 -10.71
N LEU A 7 -16.85 13.27 -10.37
CA LEU A 7 -16.47 12.22 -9.43
C LEU A 7 -16.80 12.60 -7.98
N GLU A 8 -16.63 13.88 -7.62
CA GLU A 8 -17.00 14.43 -6.29
C GLU A 8 -18.52 14.41 -6.07
N ASP A 9 -19.30 14.75 -7.10
CA ASP A 9 -20.77 14.73 -7.08
C ASP A 9 -21.38 13.31 -7.15
N SER A 10 -20.55 12.28 -7.30
CA SER A 10 -21.02 10.89 -7.29
C SER A 10 -21.64 10.50 -5.94
N PHE A 11 -22.52 9.50 -5.93
CA PHE A 11 -23.11 8.98 -4.69
C PHE A 11 -22.05 8.57 -3.65
N ILE A 12 -20.93 8.02 -4.11
CA ILE A 12 -19.79 7.65 -3.25
C ILE A 12 -19.07 8.90 -2.77
N GLY A 13 -18.75 9.85 -3.66
CA GLY A 13 -18.07 11.10 -3.32
C GLY A 13 -18.84 11.89 -2.26
N THR A 14 -20.12 12.16 -2.50
CA THR A 14 -21.02 12.88 -1.59
C THR A 14 -21.29 12.14 -0.27
N THR A 15 -21.35 10.81 -0.26
CA THR A 15 -21.48 10.05 0.99
C THR A 15 -20.21 10.14 1.84
N VAL A 16 -19.03 10.09 1.21
CA VAL A 16 -17.74 10.17 1.89
C VAL A 16 -17.50 11.59 2.42
N SER A 17 -17.72 12.62 1.62
CA SER A 17 -17.43 14.02 1.99
C SER A 17 -18.57 14.68 2.78
N GLY A 18 -19.82 14.30 2.52
CA GLY A 18 -21.01 14.97 3.06
C GLY A 18 -21.58 14.35 4.34
N THR A 19 -21.14 13.16 4.75
CA THR A 19 -21.62 12.52 6.00
C THR A 19 -20.56 12.54 7.09
N LEU A 20 -20.99 12.74 8.35
CA LEU A 20 -20.08 12.79 9.51
C LEU A 20 -19.23 11.51 9.66
N TRP A 21 -19.77 10.37 9.25
CA TRP A 21 -19.14 9.05 9.41
C TRP A 21 -18.49 8.50 8.15
N GLY A 22 -18.83 9.02 6.96
CA GLY A 22 -18.31 8.53 5.68
C GLY A 22 -16.79 8.60 5.61
N TYR A 23 -16.23 9.79 5.77
CA TYR A 23 -14.78 9.99 5.74
C TYR A 23 -14.04 9.20 6.84
N PRO A 24 -14.41 9.24 8.13
CA PRO A 24 -13.74 8.46 9.18
C PRO A 24 -13.76 6.94 8.96
N ILE A 25 -14.89 6.37 8.52
CA ILE A 25 -15.02 4.93 8.28
C ILE A 25 -14.13 4.51 7.11
N VAL A 26 -14.23 5.22 5.97
CA VAL A 26 -13.44 4.88 4.78
C VAL A 26 -11.95 5.07 5.06
N LEU A 27 -11.56 6.12 5.79
CA LEU A 27 -10.17 6.32 6.19
C LEU A 27 -9.66 5.20 7.10
N SER A 28 -10.51 4.71 8.01
CA SER A 28 -10.18 3.58 8.89
C SER A 28 -10.02 2.28 8.11
N LEU A 29 -10.91 1.99 7.15
CA LEU A 29 -10.78 0.84 6.24
C LEU A 29 -9.51 0.93 5.40
N HIS A 30 -9.15 2.12 4.93
CA HIS A 30 -7.90 2.38 4.22
C HIS A 30 -6.69 2.06 5.10
N ALA A 31 -6.68 2.55 6.36
CA ALA A 31 -5.60 2.26 7.30
C ALA A 31 -5.45 0.76 7.60
N ILE A 32 -6.57 0.02 7.74
CA ILE A 32 -6.57 -1.43 7.97
C ILE A 32 -6.01 -2.17 6.75
N GLY A 33 -6.46 -1.82 5.55
CA GLY A 33 -5.96 -2.43 4.31
C GLY A 33 -4.46 -2.17 4.11
N MET A 34 -4.03 -0.93 4.37
CA MET A 34 -2.62 -0.54 4.35
C MET A 34 -1.79 -1.32 5.37
N ALA A 35 -2.22 -1.38 6.63
CA ALA A 35 -1.51 -2.11 7.68
C ALA A 35 -1.36 -3.60 7.34
N THR A 36 -2.39 -4.20 6.75
CA THR A 36 -2.38 -5.60 6.33
C THR A 36 -1.37 -5.84 5.20
N MET A 37 -1.48 -5.08 4.10
CA MET A 37 -0.60 -5.24 2.94
C MET A 37 0.86 -4.92 3.27
N VAL A 38 1.09 -3.73 3.86
CA VAL A 38 2.43 -3.24 4.16
C VAL A 38 3.05 -4.05 5.29
N GLY A 39 2.29 -4.43 6.31
CA GLY A 39 2.77 -5.28 7.41
C GLY A 39 3.29 -6.62 6.91
N ILE A 40 2.54 -7.29 6.03
CA ILE A 40 2.98 -8.58 5.45
C ILE A 40 4.19 -8.39 4.53
N ALA A 41 4.22 -7.33 3.72
CA ALA A 41 5.37 -7.01 2.89
C ALA A 41 6.64 -6.76 3.74
N LEU A 42 6.52 -6.00 4.83
CA LEU A 42 7.62 -5.73 5.75
C LEU A 42 8.10 -6.99 6.47
N MET A 43 7.19 -7.87 6.91
CA MET A 43 7.55 -9.16 7.49
C MET A 43 8.38 -10.00 6.50
N LEU A 44 7.97 -10.05 5.23
CA LEU A 44 8.73 -10.74 4.18
C LEU A 44 10.11 -10.11 3.98
N THR A 45 10.21 -8.79 3.85
CA THR A 45 11.50 -8.12 3.62
C THR A 45 12.45 -8.30 4.80
N ILE A 46 11.96 -8.17 6.04
CA ILE A 46 12.74 -8.40 7.26
C ILE A 46 13.26 -9.84 7.28
N ARG A 47 12.40 -10.79 6.92
CA ARG A 47 12.79 -12.19 6.87
C ARG A 47 13.84 -12.47 5.79
N VAL A 48 13.70 -11.90 4.59
CA VAL A 48 14.68 -12.02 3.49
C VAL A 48 16.02 -11.36 3.85
N LEU A 49 16.01 -10.29 4.64
CA LEU A 49 17.22 -9.65 5.16
C LEU A 49 17.98 -10.51 6.18
N GLY A 50 17.38 -11.60 6.67
CA GLY A 50 18.02 -12.59 7.55
C GLY A 50 17.61 -12.52 9.02
N PHE A 51 16.66 -11.65 9.37
CA PHE A 51 16.07 -11.65 10.71
C PHE A 51 15.12 -12.84 10.86
N ALA A 52 15.00 -13.38 12.09
CA ALA A 52 14.21 -14.58 12.40
C ALA A 52 14.51 -15.80 11.48
N PRO A 53 15.78 -16.25 11.40
CA PRO A 53 16.19 -17.35 10.50
C PRO A 53 15.46 -18.67 10.79
N ALA A 54 14.95 -18.85 12.02
CA ALA A 54 14.17 -20.02 12.42
C ALA A 54 12.85 -20.20 11.64
N ILE A 55 12.30 -19.13 11.05
CA ILE A 55 11.07 -19.20 10.26
C ILE A 55 11.45 -19.47 8.80
N PRO A 56 10.95 -20.49 8.10
CA PRO A 56 11.23 -20.64 6.67
C PRO A 56 10.64 -19.50 5.84
N VAL A 57 11.35 -19.01 4.83
CA VAL A 57 10.83 -17.95 3.95
C VAL A 57 9.57 -18.42 3.19
N THR A 58 9.52 -19.71 2.86
CA THR A 58 8.36 -20.38 2.24
C THR A 58 7.10 -20.31 3.11
N ALA A 59 7.23 -20.19 4.44
CA ALA A 59 6.10 -20.02 5.35
C ALA A 59 5.39 -18.67 5.16
N MET A 60 6.01 -17.70 4.49
CA MET A 60 5.40 -16.40 4.18
C MET A 60 4.46 -16.47 2.97
N ALA A 61 4.57 -17.48 2.11
CA ALA A 61 3.80 -17.57 0.86
C ALA A 61 2.27 -17.57 1.05
N PRO A 62 1.68 -18.28 2.03
CA PRO A 62 0.23 -18.25 2.25
C PRO A 62 -0.30 -16.86 2.64
N TYR A 63 0.48 -16.10 3.40
CA TYR A 63 0.10 -14.76 3.85
C TYR A 63 0.01 -13.75 2.69
N TRP A 64 0.59 -14.05 1.54
CA TRP A 64 0.45 -13.21 0.35
C TRP A 64 -1.01 -13.05 -0.10
N ARG A 65 -1.85 -14.08 0.07
CA ARG A 65 -3.29 -13.97 -0.23
C ARG A 65 -3.99 -12.98 0.70
N VAL A 66 -3.59 -12.94 1.97
CA VAL A 66 -4.08 -11.97 2.95
C VAL A 66 -3.59 -10.57 2.60
N ALA A 67 -2.34 -10.43 2.16
CA ALA A 67 -1.78 -9.16 1.69
C ALA A 67 -2.57 -8.61 0.49
N LEU A 68 -2.93 -9.47 -0.48
CA LEU A 68 -3.78 -9.09 -1.61
C LEU A 68 -5.19 -8.67 -1.18
N GLY A 69 -5.79 -9.35 -0.19
CA GLY A 69 -7.06 -8.93 0.40
C GLY A 69 -6.96 -7.55 1.06
N GLY A 70 -5.90 -7.31 1.83
CA GLY A 70 -5.59 -6.01 2.41
C GLY A 70 -5.35 -4.93 1.35
N PHE A 71 -4.65 -5.26 0.27
CA PHE A 71 -4.43 -4.36 -0.86
C PHE A 71 -5.74 -4.00 -1.56
N LEU A 72 -6.64 -4.96 -1.79
CA LEU A 72 -7.94 -4.71 -2.39
C LEU A 72 -8.78 -3.77 -1.50
N LEU A 73 -8.83 -4.02 -0.20
CA LEU A 73 -9.50 -3.14 0.75
C LEU A 73 -8.90 -1.72 0.72
N ASN A 74 -7.57 -1.63 0.71
CA ASN A 74 -6.84 -0.36 0.66
C ASN A 74 -7.11 0.41 -0.65
N LEU A 75 -7.20 -0.30 -1.77
CA LEU A 75 -7.46 0.26 -3.09
C LEU A 75 -8.89 0.80 -3.20
N LEU A 76 -9.89 0.01 -2.77
CA LEU A 76 -11.30 0.41 -2.83
C LEU A 76 -11.59 1.60 -1.91
N SER A 77 -11.08 1.56 -0.68
CA SER A 77 -11.21 2.67 0.26
C SER A 77 -10.41 3.90 -0.19
N GLY A 78 -9.22 3.72 -0.75
CA GLY A 78 -8.41 4.81 -1.30
C GLY A 78 -9.07 5.47 -2.50
N ALA A 79 -9.72 4.69 -3.37
CA ALA A 79 -10.53 5.20 -4.47
C ALA A 79 -11.73 6.00 -3.93
N ALA A 80 -12.43 5.51 -2.91
CA ALA A 80 -13.53 6.24 -2.29
C ALA A 80 -13.07 7.57 -1.65
N LEU A 81 -11.91 7.60 -0.99
CA LEU A 81 -11.31 8.85 -0.49
C LEU A 81 -10.94 9.81 -1.62
N PHE A 82 -10.41 9.27 -2.73
CA PHE A 82 -10.13 10.07 -3.93
C PHE A 82 -11.40 10.68 -4.51
N LEU A 83 -12.50 9.92 -4.60
CA LEU A 83 -13.79 10.45 -5.06
C LEU A 83 -14.33 11.54 -4.13
N GLY A 84 -14.07 11.48 -2.82
CA GLY A 84 -14.52 12.51 -1.87
C GLY A 84 -13.75 13.84 -1.94
N GLY A 85 -12.66 13.93 -2.68
CA GLY A 85 -11.80 15.13 -2.77
C GLY A 85 -10.82 15.07 -3.93
N ALA A 86 -11.31 14.71 -5.11
CA ALA A 86 -10.52 14.36 -6.29
C ALA A 86 -9.66 15.53 -6.77
N SER A 87 -10.22 16.73 -6.76
CA SER A 87 -9.52 17.96 -7.16
C SER A 87 -8.32 18.23 -6.24
N MET A 88 -8.51 18.21 -4.93
CA MET A 88 -7.44 18.44 -3.95
C MET A 88 -6.35 17.35 -4.01
N LEU A 89 -6.75 16.08 -4.11
CA LEU A 89 -5.79 14.97 -4.14
C LEU A 89 -5.01 14.88 -5.45
N PHE A 90 -5.63 15.23 -6.58
CA PHE A 90 -4.97 15.15 -7.89
C PHE A 90 -3.83 16.15 -8.05
N PHE A 91 -3.95 17.36 -7.51
CA PHE A 91 -2.90 18.38 -7.55
C PHE A 91 -1.84 18.20 -6.45
N ASN A 92 -2.13 17.40 -5.43
CA ASN A 92 -1.21 17.13 -4.34
C ASN A 92 0.01 16.32 -4.82
N TRP A 93 1.20 16.91 -4.71
CA TRP A 93 2.45 16.26 -5.11
C TRP A 93 2.77 15.02 -4.27
N ALA A 94 2.48 15.05 -2.97
CA ALA A 94 2.69 13.92 -2.08
C ALA A 94 1.81 12.71 -2.44
N PHE A 95 0.58 12.97 -2.94
CA PHE A 95 -0.31 11.90 -3.42
C PHE A 95 0.26 11.19 -4.66
N ARG A 96 0.79 11.95 -5.63
CA ARG A 96 1.41 11.38 -6.83
C ARG A 96 2.65 10.55 -6.50
N ILE A 97 3.51 11.05 -5.62
CA ILE A 97 4.68 10.32 -5.12
C ILE A 97 4.24 9.02 -4.43
N LYS A 98 3.23 9.10 -3.55
CA LYS A 98 2.69 7.92 -2.86
C LYS A 98 2.25 6.85 -3.85
N LEU A 99 1.52 7.20 -4.91
CA LEU A 99 1.06 6.24 -5.91
C LEU A 99 2.23 5.55 -6.64
N ALA A 100 3.26 6.32 -7.01
CA ALA A 100 4.46 5.76 -7.62
C ALA A 100 5.19 4.80 -6.66
N LEU A 101 5.35 5.18 -5.40
CA LEU A 101 5.98 4.34 -4.38
C LEU A 101 5.19 3.05 -4.12
N VAL A 102 3.85 3.12 -4.07
CA VAL A 102 3.02 1.92 -3.89
C VAL A 102 3.19 0.96 -5.08
N ALA A 103 3.22 1.47 -6.31
CA ALA A 103 3.44 0.65 -7.50
C ALA A 103 4.82 -0.05 -7.46
N VAL A 104 5.88 0.70 -7.13
CA VAL A 104 7.24 0.13 -6.98
C VAL A 104 7.30 -0.88 -5.84
N GLY A 105 6.70 -0.57 -4.68
CA GLY A 105 6.67 -1.45 -3.52
C GLY A 105 5.95 -2.76 -3.81
N LEU A 106 4.83 -2.71 -4.54
CA LEU A 106 4.10 -3.90 -5.01
C LEU A 106 4.96 -4.75 -5.94
N LEU A 107 5.59 -4.15 -6.95
CA LEU A 107 6.43 -4.86 -7.91
C LEU A 107 7.61 -5.56 -7.22
N LEU A 108 8.32 -4.84 -6.35
CA LEU A 108 9.46 -5.40 -5.60
C LEU A 108 9.01 -6.53 -4.66
N THR A 109 7.92 -6.34 -3.93
CA THR A 109 7.41 -7.36 -3.01
C THR A 109 6.90 -8.58 -3.76
N TRP A 110 6.19 -8.38 -4.88
CA TRP A 110 5.72 -9.47 -5.73
C TRP A 110 6.88 -10.29 -6.29
N TYR A 111 7.94 -9.64 -6.76
CA TYR A 111 9.15 -10.31 -7.21
C TYR A 111 9.79 -11.16 -6.11
N LEU A 112 9.91 -10.62 -4.90
CA LEU A 112 10.42 -11.35 -3.73
C LEU A 112 9.54 -12.57 -3.41
N VAL A 113 8.21 -12.42 -3.39
CA VAL A 113 7.27 -13.53 -3.14
C VAL A 113 7.43 -14.64 -4.19
N ARG A 114 7.57 -14.29 -5.47
CA ARG A 114 7.75 -15.26 -6.56
C ARG A 114 9.00 -16.10 -6.36
N ILE A 115 10.11 -15.49 -5.96
CA ILE A 115 11.36 -16.20 -5.65
C ILE A 115 11.17 -17.11 -4.43
N CYS A 116 10.49 -16.62 -3.39
CA CYS A 116 10.22 -17.40 -2.18
C CYS A 116 9.36 -18.64 -2.46
N ILE A 117 8.36 -18.52 -3.35
CA ILE A 117 7.51 -19.63 -3.78
C ILE A 117 8.28 -20.63 -4.65
N ALA A 118 9.23 -20.15 -5.46
CA ALA A 118 10.06 -20.98 -6.33
C ALA A 118 11.09 -21.85 -5.57
N ARG A 119 11.11 -21.84 -4.23
CA ARG A 119 11.97 -22.65 -3.36
C ARG A 119 13.47 -22.48 -3.61
N MET A 120 13.89 -21.27 -3.96
CA MET A 120 15.31 -20.91 -3.88
C MET A 120 15.64 -20.64 -2.40
N ASP A 121 15.92 -21.69 -1.64
CA ASP A 121 16.29 -21.56 -0.22
C ASP A 121 17.57 -20.74 -0.02
N GLU A 122 18.37 -20.57 -1.09
CA GLU A 122 19.51 -19.67 -1.11
C GLU A 122 19.12 -18.21 -1.42
N VAL A 123 19.07 -17.41 -0.36
CA VAL A 123 18.93 -15.95 -0.46
C VAL A 123 20.24 -15.33 -0.94
N SER A 124 20.37 -15.13 -2.25
CA SER A 124 21.45 -14.35 -2.88
C SER A 124 21.56 -12.91 -2.31
N PRO A 125 22.76 -12.28 -2.29
CA PRO A 125 22.94 -10.88 -1.92
C PRO A 125 22.01 -9.92 -2.68
N VAL A 126 21.70 -10.20 -3.94
CA VAL A 126 20.78 -9.40 -4.77
C VAL A 126 19.37 -9.37 -4.15
N HIS A 127 18.91 -10.50 -3.60
CA HIS A 127 17.59 -10.60 -2.95
C HIS A 127 17.54 -9.75 -1.67
N ARG A 128 18.64 -9.69 -0.91
CA ARG A 128 18.74 -8.83 0.28
C ARG A 128 18.68 -7.35 -0.09
N SER A 129 19.39 -6.95 -1.15
CA SER A 129 19.33 -5.57 -1.65
C SER A 129 17.91 -5.19 -2.10
N LEU A 130 17.24 -6.08 -2.83
CA LEU A 130 15.85 -5.86 -3.25
C LEU A 130 14.88 -5.79 -2.07
N ALA A 131 15.07 -6.62 -1.04
CA ALA A 131 14.28 -6.56 0.19
C ALA A 131 14.49 -5.23 0.94
N GLY A 132 15.73 -4.74 1.03
CA GLY A 132 16.02 -3.43 1.59
C GLY A 132 15.35 -2.30 0.82
N LEU A 133 15.40 -2.34 -0.51
CA LEU A 133 14.74 -1.35 -1.37
C LEU A 133 13.22 -1.40 -1.24
N ALA A 134 12.62 -2.59 -1.18
CA ALA A 134 11.19 -2.78 -0.98
C ALA A 134 10.75 -2.20 0.37
N MET A 135 11.51 -2.49 1.43
CA MET A 135 11.26 -1.96 2.78
C MET A 135 11.32 -0.43 2.80
N ALA A 136 12.37 0.17 2.22
CA ALA A 136 12.50 1.63 2.13
C ALA A 136 11.34 2.25 1.34
N THR A 137 10.93 1.61 0.24
CA THR A 137 9.81 2.05 -0.60
C THR A 137 8.49 2.06 0.17
N TRP A 138 8.19 1.00 0.93
CA TRP A 138 6.98 0.93 1.75
C TRP A 138 6.96 1.96 2.88
N ILE A 139 8.09 2.19 3.55
CA ILE A 139 8.23 3.22 4.58
C ILE A 139 7.99 4.60 3.97
N ALA A 140 8.61 4.89 2.81
CA ALA A 140 8.39 6.15 2.10
C ALA A 140 6.93 6.32 1.65
N ALA A 141 6.25 5.24 1.26
CA ALA A 141 4.82 5.27 0.91
C ALA A 141 3.92 5.64 2.13
N ILE A 142 4.26 5.14 3.32
CA ILE A 142 3.56 5.51 4.56
C ILE A 142 3.79 6.99 4.90
N ILE A 143 5.05 7.43 4.84
CA ILE A 143 5.42 8.82 5.15
C ILE A 143 4.75 9.79 4.18
N SER A 144 4.83 9.53 2.87
CA SER A 144 4.14 10.34 1.85
C SER A 144 2.62 10.37 2.07
N GLY A 145 2.02 9.25 2.49
CA GLY A 145 0.62 9.19 2.88
C GLY A 145 0.24 10.13 4.02
N ARG A 146 1.11 10.30 5.02
CA ARG A 146 0.90 11.30 6.08
C ARG A 146 1.12 12.73 5.60
N LEU A 147 2.08 12.95 4.71
CA LEU A 147 2.39 14.28 4.16
C LEU A 147 1.24 14.88 3.33
N ILE A 148 0.36 14.06 2.74
CA ILE A 148 -0.84 14.53 2.02
C ILE A 148 -1.70 15.47 2.89
N GLY A 149 -1.78 15.22 4.19
CA GLY A 149 -2.58 16.06 5.11
C GLY A 149 -1.94 17.38 5.51
N TYR A 150 -0.64 17.58 5.21
CA TYR A 150 0.13 18.77 5.59
C TYR A 150 0.58 19.60 4.39
N MET A 151 0.66 18.98 3.21
CA MET A 151 1.09 19.62 1.98
C MET A 151 -0.11 19.68 1.04
N SER A 152 -0.68 20.87 0.85
CA SER A 152 -1.79 21.16 -0.07
C SER A 152 -1.33 22.07 -1.18
#